data_AF-A0A1Q2KWJ8-F1
#
_entry.id   AF-A0A1Q2KWJ8-F1
#
_cell.length_a   1.000
_cell.length_b   1.000
_cell.length_c   1.000
_cell.angle_alpha   90.00
_cell.angle_beta   90.00
_cell.angle_gamma   90.00
#
_symmetry.space_group_name_H-M   'P 1'
#
loop_
_entity.id
_entity.type
_entity.pdbx_description
1 polymer ?
#
loop_
_entity_poly.entity_id
_entity_poly.type
_entity_poly.pdbx_seq_one_letter_code
_entity_poly.pdbx_strand_id
1 'polypeptide(L)'
;MDEQFQNYVDGIMREVVCRDEQKAEIAEEMHDHLQLLKAEYMEAGKTEQQAAQLAISAFGQKKQVGRQLQKELFPHLQLLKWISSGLCLFIAYFLLKQGLALQQMGTDVDGEGIGIHFFIFEVNDRVPEENIPHYALRFLTAGVAMMWLSLLVFNKKVLNYIAQI
;
A
#
# COMPACT_ATOMS: atom_id res chain seq x y z
N MET A 1 8.07 -2.60 -32.57
CA MET A 1 7.03 -1.92 -31.77
C MET A 1 7.38 -0.43 -31.70
N ASP A 2 6.39 0.46 -31.74
CA ASP A 2 6.63 1.91 -31.68
C ASP A 2 7.17 2.30 -30.29
N GLU A 3 8.41 2.82 -30.24
CA GLU A 3 9.10 3.16 -28.99
C GLU A 3 8.35 4.23 -28.19
N GLN A 4 7.60 5.10 -28.87
CA GLN A 4 6.82 6.15 -28.23
C GLN A 4 5.62 5.57 -27.47
N PHE A 5 4.96 4.56 -28.04
CA PHE A 5 3.86 3.86 -27.36
C PHE A 5 4.34 2.99 -26.23
N GLN A 6 5.47 2.27 -26.40
CA GLN A 6 6.06 1.49 -25.32
C GLN A 6 6.30 2.38 -24.08
N ASN A 7 7.02 3.49 -24.28
CA ASN A 7 7.34 4.42 -23.20
C ASN A 7 6.08 5.04 -22.54
N TYR A 8 5.03 5.24 -23.32
CA TYR A 8 3.76 5.76 -22.82
C TYR A 8 3.01 4.73 -21.97
N VAL A 9 2.85 3.50 -22.48
CA VAL A 9 2.18 2.39 -21.79
C VAL A 9 2.94 2.01 -20.52
N ASP A 10 4.26 1.88 -20.58
CA ASP A 10 5.11 1.67 -19.39
C ASP A 10 4.89 2.75 -18.33
N GLY A 11 4.72 4.00 -18.78
CA GLY A 11 4.40 5.13 -17.91
C GLY A 11 3.06 4.98 -17.19
N ILE A 12 2.06 4.40 -17.85
CA ILE A 12 0.73 4.10 -17.30
C ILE A 12 0.84 2.93 -16.32
N MET A 13 1.48 1.85 -16.73
CA MET A 13 1.59 0.61 -15.95
C MET A 13 2.44 0.75 -14.68
N ARG A 14 3.18 1.86 -14.51
CA ARG A 14 3.82 2.23 -13.23
C ARG A 14 2.81 2.69 -12.16
N GLU A 15 1.62 3.11 -12.55
CA GLU A 15 0.58 3.53 -11.61
C GLU A 15 -0.35 2.38 -11.20
N VAL A 16 -0.34 1.27 -11.95
CA VAL A 16 -1.18 0.08 -11.75
C VAL A 16 -0.44 -0.99 -10.94
N VAL A 17 -1.04 -1.42 -9.84
CA VAL A 17 -0.59 -2.48 -8.93
C VAL A 17 -1.30 -3.77 -9.34
N CYS A 18 -0.60 -4.69 -10.00
CA CYS A 18 -1.12 -5.99 -10.44
C CYS A 18 0.04 -6.98 -10.65
N ARG A 19 -0.30 -8.25 -10.88
CA ARG A 19 0.68 -9.30 -11.25
C ARG A 19 1.29 -9.03 -12.61
N ASP A 20 2.52 -9.49 -12.82
CA ASP A 20 3.27 -9.23 -14.06
C ASP A 20 2.56 -9.79 -15.31
N GLU A 21 1.90 -10.95 -15.21
CA GLU A 21 1.11 -11.53 -16.30
C GLU A 21 -0.04 -10.61 -16.72
N GLN A 22 -0.88 -10.20 -15.76
CA GLN A 22 -1.98 -9.26 -16.01
C GLN A 22 -1.48 -7.91 -16.50
N LYS A 23 -0.32 -7.49 -16.00
CA LYS A 23 0.33 -6.25 -16.42
C LYS A 23 0.73 -6.29 -17.89
N ALA A 24 1.26 -7.43 -18.34
CA ALA A 24 1.64 -7.65 -19.73
C ALA A 24 0.40 -7.69 -20.64
N GLU A 25 -0.66 -8.42 -20.25
CA GLU A 25 -1.92 -8.50 -21.00
C GLU A 25 -2.55 -7.11 -21.20
N ILE A 26 -2.67 -6.33 -20.12
CA ILE A 26 -3.22 -4.98 -20.18
C ILE A 26 -2.34 -4.06 -21.05
N ALA A 27 -1.00 -4.18 -20.93
CA ALA A 27 -0.08 -3.37 -21.73
C ALA A 27 -0.19 -3.68 -23.23
N GLU A 28 -0.38 -4.94 -23.59
CA GLU A 28 -0.57 -5.40 -24.96
C GLU A 28 -1.89 -4.86 -25.54
N GLU A 29 -3.01 -5.00 -24.82
CA GLU A 29 -4.31 -4.48 -25.27
C GLU A 29 -4.29 -2.95 -25.45
N MET A 30 -3.65 -2.23 -24.51
CA MET A 30 -3.46 -0.79 -24.64
C MET A 30 -2.62 -0.40 -25.86
N HIS A 31 -1.59 -1.20 -26.15
CA HIS A 31 -0.76 -0.97 -27.32
C HIS A 31 -1.55 -1.17 -28.61
N ASP A 32 -2.37 -2.22 -28.70
CA ASP A 32 -3.19 -2.50 -29.88
C ASP A 32 -4.18 -1.36 -30.16
N HIS A 33 -4.81 -0.81 -29.13
CA HIS A 33 -5.68 0.36 -29.29
C HIS A 33 -4.93 1.62 -29.75
N LEU A 34 -3.70 1.85 -29.26
CA LEU A 34 -2.89 2.97 -29.72
C LEU A 34 -2.47 2.82 -31.19
N GLN A 35 -2.15 1.59 -31.62
CA GLN A 35 -1.86 1.30 -33.03
C GLN A 35 -3.09 1.51 -33.92
N LEU A 36 -4.27 1.10 -33.46
CA LEU A 36 -5.53 1.32 -34.18
C LEU A 36 -5.79 2.82 -34.37
N LEU A 37 -5.73 3.62 -33.30
CA LEU A 37 -5.88 5.08 -33.35
C LEU A 37 -4.86 5.74 -34.27
N LYS A 38 -3.60 5.28 -34.23
CA LYS A 38 -2.55 5.76 -35.13
C LYS A 38 -2.90 5.49 -36.59
N ALA A 39 -3.35 4.28 -36.91
CA ALA A 39 -3.76 3.91 -38.26
C ALA A 39 -4.93 4.80 -38.75
N GLU A 40 -5.94 5.05 -37.92
CA GLU A 40 -7.05 5.97 -38.23
C GLU A 40 -6.56 7.39 -38.57
N TYR A 41 -5.62 7.93 -37.79
CA TYR A 41 -5.06 9.25 -38.06
C TYR A 41 -4.18 9.26 -39.32
N MET A 42 -3.48 8.17 -39.62
CA MET A 42 -2.71 8.04 -40.87
C MET A 42 -3.63 7.98 -42.09
N GLU A 43 -4.76 7.26 -42.01
CA GLU A 43 -5.80 7.24 -43.05
C GLU A 43 -6.44 8.63 -43.24
N ALA A 44 -6.57 9.41 -42.17
CA ALA A 44 -6.96 10.82 -42.21
C ALA A 44 -5.87 11.77 -42.76
N GLY A 45 -4.78 11.24 -43.30
CA GLY A 45 -3.70 11.99 -43.97
C GLY A 45 -2.65 12.58 -43.02
N LYS A 46 -2.59 12.14 -41.76
CA LYS A 46 -1.52 12.56 -40.83
C LYS A 46 -0.24 11.77 -41.10
N THR A 47 0.90 12.40 -40.82
CA THR A 47 2.18 11.67 -40.81
C THR A 47 2.20 10.70 -39.63
N GLU A 48 3.02 9.65 -39.73
CA GLU A 48 3.15 8.65 -38.67
C GLU A 48 3.45 9.26 -37.28
N GLN A 49 4.38 10.22 -37.21
CA GLN A 49 4.71 10.91 -35.96
C GLN A 49 3.54 11.74 -35.41
N GLN A 50 2.83 12.46 -36.28
CA GLN A 50 1.65 13.24 -35.88
C GLN A 50 0.52 12.33 -35.42
N ALA A 51 0.30 11.22 -36.12
CA ALA A 51 -0.70 10.20 -35.80
C ALA A 51 -0.41 9.56 -34.44
N ALA A 52 0.84 9.19 -34.17
CA ALA A 52 1.26 8.65 -32.88
C ALA A 52 1.01 9.64 -31.73
N GLN A 53 1.38 10.91 -31.93
CA GLN A 53 1.17 11.94 -30.91
C GLN A 53 -0.32 12.23 -30.67
N LEU A 54 -1.14 12.22 -31.72
CA LEU A 54 -2.59 12.35 -31.61
C LEU A 54 -3.22 11.16 -30.91
N ALA A 55 -2.79 9.93 -31.21
CA ALA A 55 -3.24 8.71 -30.53
C ALA A 55 -2.97 8.79 -29.02
N ILE A 56 -1.74 9.16 -28.61
CA ILE A 56 -1.39 9.38 -27.20
C ILE A 56 -2.24 10.47 -26.57
N SER A 57 -2.44 11.60 -27.28
CA SER A 57 -3.23 12.72 -26.78
C SER A 57 -4.70 12.34 -26.59
N ALA A 58 -5.26 11.54 -27.50
CA ALA A 58 -6.62 11.04 -27.43
C ALA A 58 -6.80 10.04 -26.27
N PHE A 59 -5.79 9.19 -26.04
CA PHE A 59 -5.77 8.24 -24.94
C PHE A 59 -5.68 8.91 -23.57
N GLY A 60 -4.98 10.06 -23.48
CA GLY A 60 -4.97 10.95 -22.33
C GLY A 60 -3.63 10.99 -21.57
N GLN A 61 -3.63 11.61 -20.39
CA GLN A 61 -2.39 11.77 -19.62
C GLN A 61 -2.01 10.47 -18.90
N LYS A 62 -0.80 9.96 -19.13
CA LYS A 62 -0.29 8.69 -18.55
C LYS A 62 -0.60 8.45 -17.06
N LYS A 63 -0.38 9.46 -16.21
CA LYS A 63 -0.62 9.33 -14.75
C LYS A 63 -2.11 9.26 -14.42
N GLN A 64 -2.93 10.00 -15.14
CA GLN A 64 -4.38 10.01 -14.93
C GLN A 64 -5.01 8.70 -15.41
N VAL A 65 -4.64 8.24 -16.60
CA VAL A 65 -5.11 6.96 -17.17
C VAL A 65 -4.76 5.81 -16.23
N GLY A 66 -3.49 5.73 -15.78
CA GLY A 66 -3.08 4.66 -14.86
C GLY A 66 -3.79 4.69 -13.51
N ARG A 67 -4.10 5.86 -12.96
CA ARG A 67 -4.89 5.98 -11.71
C ARG A 67 -6.36 5.59 -11.90
N GLN A 68 -6.96 5.95 -13.03
CA GLN A 68 -8.32 5.56 -13.37
C GLN A 68 -8.40 4.05 -13.57
N LEU A 69 -7.48 3.50 -14.35
CA LEU A 69 -7.36 2.05 -14.56
C LEU A 69 -7.19 1.28 -13.25
N GLN A 70 -6.31 1.73 -12.35
CA GLN A 70 -6.19 1.15 -11.01
C GLN A 70 -7.52 1.17 -10.24
N LYS A 71 -8.30 2.24 -10.36
CA LYS A 71 -9.57 2.40 -9.64
C LYS A 71 -10.66 1.48 -10.22
N GLU A 72 -10.74 1.37 -11.54
CA GLU A 72 -11.71 0.52 -12.23
C GLU A 72 -11.42 -0.97 -12.02
N LEU A 73 -10.16 -1.37 -12.16
CA LEU A 73 -9.76 -2.78 -11.95
C LEU A 73 -9.83 -3.18 -10.48
N PHE A 74 -9.55 -2.25 -9.57
CA PHE A 74 -9.31 -2.56 -8.16
C PHE A 74 -9.99 -1.56 -7.20
N PRO A 75 -11.32 -1.42 -7.25
CA PRO A 75 -12.03 -0.42 -6.44
C PRO A 75 -11.90 -0.69 -4.93
N HIS A 76 -11.89 -1.96 -4.53
CA HIS A 76 -11.84 -2.38 -3.13
C HIS A 76 -10.44 -2.28 -2.50
N LEU A 77 -9.37 -2.29 -3.30
CA LEU A 77 -7.99 -2.19 -2.79
C LEU A 77 -7.74 -0.85 -2.09
N GLN A 78 -8.39 0.23 -2.53
CA GLN A 78 -8.27 1.52 -1.84
C GLN A 78 -8.89 1.46 -0.44
N LEU A 79 -10.10 0.88 -0.32
CA LEU A 79 -10.79 0.74 0.96
C LEU A 79 -10.02 -0.19 1.91
N LEU A 80 -9.54 -1.33 1.40
CA LEU A 80 -8.79 -2.31 2.18
C LEU A 80 -7.53 -1.70 2.79
N LYS A 81 -6.81 -0.84 2.05
CA LYS A 81 -5.63 -0.12 2.56
C LYS A 81 -5.95 0.80 3.74
N TRP A 82 -7.07 1.51 3.68
CA TRP A 82 -7.50 2.38 4.78
C TRP A 82 -7.94 1.57 5.99
N ILE A 83 -8.67 0.47 5.77
CA ILE A 83 -9.09 -0.45 6.84
C ILE A 83 -7.88 -1.08 7.51
N SER A 84 -6.92 -1.60 6.74
CA SER A 84 -5.71 -2.24 7.29
C SER A 84 -4.84 -1.24 8.06
N SER A 85 -4.67 -0.02 7.53
CA SER A 85 -3.95 1.05 8.22
C SER A 85 -4.65 1.45 9.52
N GLY A 86 -5.98 1.66 9.46
CA GLY A 86 -6.80 2.00 10.62
C GLY A 86 -6.73 0.92 11.71
N LEU A 87 -6.78 -0.36 11.33
CA LEU A 87 -6.64 -1.48 12.25
C LEU A 87 -5.25 -1.52 12.91
N CYS A 88 -4.18 -1.30 12.13
CA CYS A 88 -2.82 -1.24 12.67
C CYS A 88 -2.66 -0.08 13.67
N LEU A 89 -3.18 1.11 13.34
CA LEU A 89 -3.16 2.27 14.23
C LEU A 89 -4.00 2.06 15.49
N PHE A 90 -5.15 1.40 15.36
CA PHE A 90 -5.99 1.03 16.48
C PHE A 90 -5.23 0.12 17.46
N ILE A 91 -4.60 -0.95 16.95
CA ILE A 91 -3.79 -1.86 17.77
C ILE A 91 -2.59 -1.12 18.39
N ALA A 92 -1.90 -0.28 17.60
CA ALA A 92 -0.77 0.50 18.07
C ALA A 92 -1.14 1.43 19.23
N TYR A 93 -2.29 2.12 19.14
CA TYR A 93 -2.78 2.98 20.20
C TYR A 93 -2.96 2.22 21.53
N PHE A 94 -3.59 1.04 21.49
CA PHE A 94 -3.78 0.22 22.69
C PHE A 94 -2.45 -0.30 23.26
N LEU A 95 -1.53 -0.74 22.40
CA LEU A 95 -0.19 -1.18 22.83
C LEU A 95 0.58 -0.04 23.52
N LEU A 96 0.59 1.16 22.91
CA LEU A 96 1.24 2.32 23.49
C LEU A 96 0.60 2.76 24.80
N LYS A 97 -0.73 2.77 24.88
CA LYS A 97 -1.46 3.08 26.11
C LYS A 97 -1.08 2.12 27.24
N GLN A 98 -1.04 0.82 26.97
CA GLN A 98 -0.66 -0.18 27.96
C GLN A 98 0.81 -0.05 28.38
N GLY A 99 1.71 0.16 27.42
CA GLY A 99 3.13 0.38 27.68
C GLY A 99 3.39 1.62 28.55
N LEU A 100 2.70 2.73 28.27
CA LEU A 100 2.77 3.95 29.08
C LEU A 100 2.19 3.76 30.47
N ALA A 101 1.08 3.02 30.62
CA ALA A 101 0.50 2.72 31.93
C ALA A 101 1.45 1.90 32.80
N LEU A 102 2.08 0.86 32.23
CA LEU A 102 3.11 0.06 32.92
C LEU A 102 4.34 0.89 33.26
N GLN A 103 4.76 1.79 32.35
CA GLN A 103 5.88 2.69 32.61
C GLN A 103 5.60 3.69 33.74
N GLN A 104 4.35 4.17 33.85
CA GLN A 104 3.93 5.08 34.92
C GLN A 104 3.83 4.38 36.28
N MET A 105 3.39 3.12 36.32
CA MET A 105 3.44 2.29 37.54
C MET A 105 4.90 2.03 37.95
N GLY A 106 5.81 1.84 37.00
CA GLY A 106 7.22 1.58 37.29
C GLY A 106 7.37 0.32 38.14
N THR A 107 7.90 0.47 39.34
CA THR A 107 8.04 -0.61 40.33
C THR A 107 7.11 -0.38 41.54
N ASP A 108 6.21 0.58 41.48
CA ASP A 108 5.32 0.91 42.60
C ASP A 108 4.07 0.05 42.57
N VAL A 109 4.19 -1.21 43.01
CA VAL A 109 3.10 -2.19 43.03
C VAL A 109 2.97 -2.88 44.39
N ASP A 110 1.75 -3.00 44.89
CA ASP A 110 1.47 -3.65 46.16
C ASP A 110 1.63 -5.18 46.04
N GLY A 111 2.76 -5.71 46.52
CA GLY A 111 3.04 -7.14 46.63
C GLY A 111 4.11 -7.66 45.65
N GLU A 112 4.11 -8.96 45.39
CA GLU A 112 5.17 -9.64 44.62
C GLU A 112 5.02 -9.52 43.07
N GLY A 113 4.07 -8.71 42.57
CA GLY A 113 3.89 -8.48 41.12
C GLY A 113 2.46 -8.20 40.67
N ILE A 114 2.27 -8.00 39.36
CA ILE A 114 0.97 -7.69 38.72
C ILE A 114 0.64 -8.63 37.56
N GLY A 115 -0.66 -8.84 37.31
CA GLY A 115 -1.13 -9.45 36.07
C GLY A 115 -1.13 -8.42 34.93
N ILE A 116 -0.64 -8.82 33.75
CA ILE A 116 -0.69 -7.98 32.54
C ILE A 116 -1.70 -8.57 31.57
N HIS A 117 -2.73 -7.78 31.28
CA HIS A 117 -3.76 -8.11 30.31
C HIS A 117 -3.66 -7.19 29.10
N PHE A 118 -3.92 -7.73 27.91
CA PHE A 118 -4.07 -6.96 26.69
C PHE A 118 -5.38 -7.35 26.01
N PHE A 119 -6.31 -6.40 25.95
CA PHE A 119 -7.72 -6.65 25.63
C PHE A 119 -8.35 -7.71 26.54
N ILE A 120 -8.73 -8.86 26.00
CA ILE A 120 -9.40 -9.97 26.72
C ILE A 120 -8.38 -11.07 27.07
N PHE A 121 -7.12 -10.93 26.65
CA PHE A 121 -6.10 -11.95 26.82
C PHE A 121 -5.17 -11.63 27.99
N GLU A 122 -4.95 -12.62 28.85
CA GLU A 122 -3.86 -12.66 29.82
C GLU A 122 -2.54 -12.85 29.08
N VAL A 123 -1.66 -11.84 29.17
CA VAL A 123 -0.30 -11.92 28.59
C VAL A 123 0.63 -12.63 29.57
N ASN A 124 0.49 -12.30 30.85
CA ASN A 124 1.13 -13.03 31.95
C ASN A 124 0.34 -12.74 33.23
N ASP A 125 -0.08 -13.80 33.92
CA ASP A 125 -0.88 -13.73 35.15
C ASP A 125 -0.11 -13.07 36.31
N ARG A 126 1.23 -13.15 36.28
CA ARG A 126 2.07 -12.55 37.30
C ARG A 126 3.43 -12.15 36.76
N VAL A 127 3.67 -10.86 36.71
CA VAL A 127 4.95 -10.24 36.37
C VAL A 127 5.56 -9.67 37.65
N PRO A 128 6.74 -10.15 38.08
CA PRO A 128 7.47 -9.56 39.19
C PRO A 128 7.74 -8.08 38.96
N GLU A 129 7.73 -7.29 40.04
CA GLU A 129 7.95 -5.84 40.03
C GLU A 129 9.15 -5.41 39.18
N GLU A 130 10.28 -6.09 39.35
CA GLU A 130 11.53 -5.87 38.61
C GLU A 130 11.39 -5.99 37.08
N ASN A 131 10.41 -6.78 36.62
CA ASN A 131 10.20 -7.06 35.20
C ASN A 131 9.14 -6.13 34.57
N ILE A 132 8.36 -5.39 35.35
CA ILE A 132 7.33 -4.47 34.84
C ILE A 132 7.89 -3.46 33.83
N PRO A 133 9.06 -2.80 34.07
CA PRO A 133 9.64 -1.88 33.09
C PRO A 133 10.02 -2.57 31.77
N HIS A 134 10.44 -3.84 31.82
CA HIS A 134 10.77 -4.60 30.61
C HIS A 134 9.52 -4.88 29.77
N TYR A 135 8.40 -5.26 30.41
CA TYR A 135 7.11 -5.41 29.72
C TYR A 135 6.63 -4.08 29.14
N ALA A 136 6.72 -2.98 29.91
CA ALA A 136 6.38 -1.64 29.43
C ALA A 136 7.11 -1.32 28.11
N LEU A 137 8.44 -1.55 28.08
CA LEU A 137 9.27 -1.34 26.89
C LEU A 137 8.83 -2.22 25.71
N ARG A 138 8.47 -3.48 25.94
CA ARG A 138 7.98 -4.38 24.88
C ARG A 138 6.68 -3.89 24.26
N PHE A 139 5.73 -3.42 25.07
CA PHE A 139 4.48 -2.84 24.58
C PHE A 139 4.72 -1.57 23.77
N LEU A 140 5.61 -0.69 24.25
CA LEU A 140 5.95 0.55 23.54
C LEU A 140 6.62 0.28 22.19
N THR A 141 7.64 -0.60 22.18
CA THR A 141 8.35 -0.96 20.95
C THR A 141 7.44 -1.64 19.94
N ALA A 142 6.58 -2.57 20.37
CA ALA A 142 5.57 -3.19 19.51
C ALA A 142 4.55 -2.17 18.96
N GLY A 143 4.10 -1.22 19.79
CA GLY A 143 3.20 -0.14 19.37
C GLY A 143 3.81 0.75 18.29
N VAL A 144 5.07 1.19 18.47
CA VAL A 144 5.80 1.96 17.46
C VAL A 144 5.97 1.16 16.18
N ALA A 145 6.35 -0.13 16.26
CA ALA A 145 6.48 -0.98 15.08
C ALA A 145 5.15 -1.11 14.30
N MET A 146 4.02 -1.23 14.99
CA MET A 146 2.70 -1.24 14.37
C MET A 146 2.34 0.09 13.69
N MET A 147 2.72 1.23 14.27
CA MET A 147 2.56 2.54 13.60
C MET A 147 3.40 2.63 12.32
N TRP A 148 4.63 2.10 12.32
CA TRP A 148 5.43 2.04 11.10
C TRP A 148 4.79 1.15 10.04
N LEU A 149 4.27 -0.01 10.45
CA LEU A 149 3.56 -0.93 9.56
C LEU A 149 2.34 -0.29 8.90
N SER A 150 1.58 0.54 9.63
CA SER A 150 0.42 1.26 9.09
C SER A 150 0.78 2.25 7.98
N LEU A 151 2.03 2.69 7.89
CA LEU A 151 2.51 3.57 6.82
C LEU A 151 2.98 2.77 5.60
N LEU A 152 3.48 1.54 5.79
CA LEU A 152 4.00 0.70 4.70
C LEU A 152 2.92 0.35 3.67
N VAL A 153 1.66 0.24 4.08
CA VAL A 153 0.53 -0.04 3.17
C VAL A 153 0.28 1.09 2.16
N PHE A 154 0.87 2.29 2.33
CA PHE A 154 0.79 3.36 1.35
C PHE A 154 1.97 3.38 0.37
N ASN A 155 3.01 2.58 0.63
CA ASN A 155 4.17 2.50 -0.24
C ASN A 155 3.88 1.60 -1.46
N LYS A 156 3.75 2.23 -2.63
CA LYS A 156 3.48 1.52 -3.90
C LYS A 156 4.50 0.43 -4.21
N LYS A 157 5.78 0.61 -3.86
CA LYS A 157 6.81 -0.41 -4.11
C LYS A 157 6.56 -1.68 -3.30
N VAL A 158 6.17 -1.50 -2.03
CA VAL A 158 5.84 -2.61 -1.12
C VAL A 158 4.58 -3.34 -1.61
N LEU A 159 3.55 -2.61 -2.02
CA LEU A 159 2.33 -3.20 -2.56
C LEU A 159 2.59 -4.00 -3.85
N ASN A 160 3.39 -3.48 -4.77
CA ASN A 160 3.76 -4.19 -5.99
C ASN A 160 4.51 -5.49 -5.66
N TYR A 161 5.44 -5.44 -4.70
CA TYR A 161 6.15 -6.63 -4.25
C TYR A 161 5.20 -7.69 -3.67
N ILE A 162 4.26 -7.28 -2.81
CA ILE A 162 3.26 -8.20 -2.23
C ILE A 162 2.34 -8.78 -3.32
N ALA A 163 1.97 -7.99 -4.33
CA ALA A 163 1.12 -8.44 -5.42
C ALA A 163 1.78 -9.50 -6.32
N GLN A 164 3.11 -9.63 -6.26
CA GLN A 164 3.88 -10.62 -7.03
C GLN A 164 4.10 -11.94 -6.28
N ILE A 165 3.80 -12.01 -4.99
CA ILE A 165 3.87 -13.23 -4.16
C ILE A 165 2.54 -14.00 -4.30
#